data_AF-A0ABD0RFL7-F1
#
_entry.id   AF-A0ABD0RFL7-F1
#
_cell.length_a   1.000
_cell.length_b   1.000
_cell.length_c   1.000
_cell.angle_alpha   90.00
_cell.angle_beta   90.00
_cell.angle_gamma   90.00
#
_symmetry.space_group_name_H-M   'P 1'
#
loop_
_entity.id
_entity.type
_entity.pdbx_description
1 polymer ?
#
loop_
_entity_poly.entity_id
_entity_poly.type
_entity_poly.pdbx_seq_one_letter_code
_entity_poly.pdbx_strand_id
1 'polypeptide(L)'
;YTDIMFVTIPSKNMLEFNLTNEKLILFSAKAPQVKTMIDHFITELKKDSDYVVAVRNYITDDRALLSFHKGDIIRLQKMEGLDA
;
A
#
# COMPACT_ATOMS: atom_id res chain seq x y z
N TYR A 1 3.73 13.33 -0.23
CA TYR A 1 3.16 12.31 0.70
C TYR A 1 3.17 10.92 0.08
N THR A 2 3.13 10.81 -1.25
CA THR A 2 3.30 9.58 -2.05
C THR A 2 4.60 8.81 -1.81
N ASP A 3 5.54 9.40 -1.07
CA ASP A 3 6.85 8.79 -0.81
C ASP A 3 6.86 7.90 0.42
N ILE A 4 5.84 7.95 1.30
CA ILE A 4 5.79 7.12 2.52
C ILE A 4 5.15 5.77 2.19
N MET A 5 5.93 4.68 2.23
CA MET A 5 5.38 3.33 2.07
C MET A 5 4.73 2.83 3.36
N PHE A 6 5.47 2.90 4.47
CA PHE A 6 4.99 2.57 5.81
C PHE A 6 5.94 3.16 6.87
N VAL A 7 5.46 3.19 8.11
CA VAL A 7 6.25 3.59 9.28
C VAL A 7 6.33 2.42 10.25
N THR A 8 7.43 2.26 10.97
CA THR A 8 7.54 1.31 12.09
C THR A 8 8.05 2.03 13.33
N ILE A 9 7.88 1.39 14.50
CA ILE A 9 8.45 1.85 15.77
C ILE A 9 9.38 0.74 16.28
N PRO A 10 10.66 0.72 15.86
CA PRO A 10 11.57 -0.36 16.23
C PRO A 10 11.95 -0.35 17.72
N SER A 11 11.92 0.82 18.35
CA SER A 11 12.20 0.98 19.77
C SER A 11 11.44 2.17 20.35
N LYS A 12 11.45 2.31 21.69
CA LYS A 12 10.77 3.41 22.39
C LYS A 12 11.23 4.75 21.80
N ASN A 13 10.25 5.55 21.35
CA ASN A 13 10.43 6.86 20.74
C ASN A 13 11.05 6.87 19.33
N MET A 14 11.48 5.73 18.77
CA MET A 14 12.05 5.69 17.43
C MET A 14 10.96 5.48 16.39
N LEU A 15 10.97 6.28 15.33
CA LEU A 15 10.15 6.11 14.14
C LEU A 15 11.08 5.79 12.96
N GLU A 16 10.82 4.70 12.26
CA GLU A 16 11.47 4.41 10.98
C GLU A 16 10.45 4.60 9.85
N PHE A 17 10.65 5.65 9.07
CA PHE A 17 9.90 5.91 7.84
C PHE A 17 10.58 5.16 6.72
N ASN A 18 9.87 4.20 6.14
CA ASN A 18 10.31 3.53 4.92
C ASN A 18 9.71 4.32 3.75
N LEU A 19 10.57 5.10 3.09
CA LEU A 19 10.20 5.92 1.95
C LEU A 19 10.50 5.17 0.65
N THR A 20 10.00 5.67 -0.48
CA THR A 20 10.16 5.00 -1.79
C THR A 20 11.61 4.70 -2.14
N ASN A 21 12.52 5.62 -1.83
CA ASN A 21 13.92 5.53 -2.24
C ASN A 21 14.91 5.49 -1.07
N GLU A 22 14.43 5.67 0.16
CA GLU A 22 15.29 5.84 1.33
C GLU A 22 14.58 5.47 2.63
N LYS A 23 15.34 5.45 3.72
CA LYS A 23 14.80 5.34 5.07
C LYS A 23 15.13 6.59 5.85
N LEU A 24 14.14 7.14 6.55
CA LEU A 24 14.32 8.24 7.49
C LEU A 24 14.05 7.76 8.91
N ILE A 25 15.01 7.95 9.80
CA ILE A 25 14.89 7.62 11.22
C ILE A 25 14.69 8.90 12.02
N LEU A 26 13.60 8.97 12.79
CA LEU A 26 13.29 10.09 13.67
C LEU A 26 13.11 9.60 15.11
N PHE A 27 13.33 10.49 16.07
CA PHE A 27 13.10 10.23 17.49
C PHE A 27 12.08 11.21 18.07
N SER A 28 11.05 10.69 18.72
CA SER A 28 9.97 11.47 19.32
C SER A 28 9.33 10.72 20.47
N ALA A 29 9.11 11.40 21.60
CA ALA A 29 8.31 10.86 22.71
C ALA A 29 6.87 10.54 22.30
N LYS A 30 6.40 11.10 21.18
CA LYS A 30 5.07 10.86 20.60
C LYS A 30 5.08 9.85 19.45
N ALA A 31 6.09 8.99 19.36
CA ALA A 31 6.19 8.01 18.27
C ALA A 31 4.90 7.17 18.06
N PRO A 32 4.25 6.64 19.11
CA PRO A 32 2.99 5.91 18.94
C PRO A 32 1.89 6.74 18.26
N GLN A 33 1.71 7.99 18.69
CA GLN A 33 0.68 8.88 18.16
C GLN A 33 0.97 9.27 16.70
N VAL A 34 2.23 9.52 16.35
CA VAL A 34 2.64 9.81 14.97
C VAL A 34 2.35 8.61 14.07
N LYS A 35 2.70 7.40 14.51
CA LYS A 35 2.41 6.16 13.78
C LYS A 35 0.91 5.98 13.55
N THR A 36 0.10 6.12 14.59
CA THR A 36 -1.36 6.04 14.49
C THR A 36 -1.93 7.05 13.49
N MET A 37 -1.48 8.31 13.55
CA MET A 37 -1.93 9.35 12.62
C MET A 37 -1.64 8.98 11.16
N ILE A 38 -0.43 8.48 10.88
CA ILE A 38 -0.01 8.11 9.53
C ILE A 38 -0.75 6.86 9.04
N ASP A 39 -0.91 5.84 9.89
CA ASP A 39 -1.66 4.63 9.55
C ASP A 39 -3.11 4.94 9.18
N HIS A 40 -3.76 5.81 9.94
CA HIS A 40 -5.12 6.27 9.63
C HIS A 40 -5.16 6.98 8.28
N PHE A 41 -4.24 7.91 8.04
CA PHE A 41 -4.19 8.63 6.78
C PHE A 41 -3.98 7.71 5.57
N ILE A 42 -3.06 6.74 5.66
CA ILE A 42 -2.83 5.75 4.60
C ILE A 42 -4.06 4.85 4.40
N THR A 43 -4.73 4.45 5.48
CA THR A 43 -5.95 3.63 5.41
C THR A 43 -7.06 4.36 4.66
N GLU A 44 -7.31 5.63 4.99
CA GLU A 44 -8.32 6.43 4.29
C GLU A 44 -7.96 6.66 2.82
N LEU A 45 -6.68 6.90 2.49
CA LEU A 45 -6.24 7.00 1.08
C LEU A 45 -6.47 5.71 0.29
N LYS A 46 -6.34 4.54 0.93
CA LYS A 46 -6.55 3.24 0.29
C LYS A 46 -8.03 2.91 0.07
N LYS A 47 -8.93 3.47 0.89
CA LYS A 47 -10.35 3.12 0.91
C LYS A 47 -11.05 3.39 -0.42
N ASP A 48 -10.63 4.44 -1.14
CA ASP A 48 -11.21 4.85 -2.42
C ASP A 48 -10.26 4.57 -3.62
N SER A 49 -9.22 3.75 -3.41
CA SER A 49 -8.25 3.43 -4.46
C SER A 49 -8.74 2.27 -5.33
N ASP A 50 -8.94 2.54 -6.62
CA ASP A 50 -9.17 1.50 -7.64
C ASP A 50 -7.88 0.77 -8.05
N TYR A 51 -6.85 0.75 -7.21
CA TYR A 51 -5.57 0.09 -7.50
C TYR A 51 -5.18 -0.88 -6.40
N VAL A 52 -4.72 -2.06 -6.80
CA VAL A 52 -4.20 -3.12 -5.92
C VAL A 52 -2.83 -3.58 -6.39
N VAL A 53 -2.04 -4.18 -5.50
CA VAL A 53 -0.73 -4.76 -5.84
C VAL A 53 -0.80 -6.27 -5.68
N ALA A 54 -0.36 -7.01 -6.70
CA ALA A 54 -0.32 -8.46 -6.64
C ALA A 54 0.73 -8.96 -5.64
N VAL A 55 0.30 -9.72 -4.63
CA VAL A 55 1.20 -10.29 -3.60
C VAL A 55 1.86 -11.61 -4.01
N ARG A 56 1.38 -12.22 -5.11
CA ARG A 56 1.87 -13.49 -5.68
C ARG A 56 1.62 -13.53 -7.18
N ASN A 57 2.28 -14.46 -7.87
CA ASN A 57 2.04 -14.71 -9.29
C ASN A 57 0.71 -15.44 -9.48
N TYR A 58 0.04 -15.17 -10.60
CA TYR A 58 -1.09 -15.92 -11.10
C TYR A 58 -1.01 -15.95 -12.64
N ILE A 59 -0.66 -17.10 -13.21
CA ILE A 59 -0.53 -17.29 -14.66
C ILE A 59 -1.51 -18.38 -15.07
N THR A 60 -2.32 -18.10 -16.08
CA THR A 60 -3.39 -19.00 -16.57
C THR A 60 -3.51 -18.91 -18.08
N ASP A 61 -3.88 -20.02 -18.73
CA ASP A 61 -4.17 -20.09 -20.16
C ASP A 61 -5.62 -19.65 -20.49
N ASP A 62 -6.47 -19.47 -19.47
CA ASP A 62 -7.84 -18.98 -19.63
C ASP A 62 -7.84 -17.47 -19.95
N ARG A 63 -8.28 -17.14 -21.17
CA ARG A 63 -8.34 -15.76 -21.67
C ARG A 63 -9.36 -14.87 -20.96
N ALA A 64 -10.31 -15.46 -20.22
CA ALA A 64 -11.27 -14.71 -19.42
C ALA A 64 -10.69 -14.19 -18.10
N LEU A 65 -9.51 -14.68 -17.69
CA LEU A 65 -8.88 -14.35 -16.42
C LEU A 65 -7.60 -13.53 -16.64
N LEU A 66 -7.38 -12.55 -15.77
CA LEU A 66 -6.16 -11.73 -15.80
C LEU A 66 -4.97 -12.53 -15.27
N SER A 67 -3.95 -12.73 -16.09
CA SER A 67 -2.63 -13.20 -15.65
C SER A 67 -1.77 -12.03 -15.16
N PHE A 68 -1.07 -12.20 -14.04
CA PHE A 68 -0.21 -11.16 -13.43
C PHE A 68 0.94 -11.76 -12.61
N HIS A 69 1.99 -10.97 -12.43
CA HIS A 69 3.15 -11.29 -11.60
C HIS A 69 3.09 -10.58 -10.25
N LYS A 70 3.77 -11.14 -9.26
CA LYS A 70 3.97 -10.49 -7.95
C LYS A 70 4.62 -9.12 -8.16
N GLY A 71 3.99 -8.09 -7.59
CA GLY A 71 4.43 -6.70 -7.70
C GLY A 71 3.69 -5.89 -8.76
N ASP A 72 2.92 -6.53 -9.65
CA ASP A 72 2.10 -5.81 -10.62
C ASP A 72 1.08 -4.91 -9.91
N ILE A 73 0.96 -3.67 -10.39
CA ILE A 73 -0.10 -2.74 -9.99
C ILE A 73 -1.28 -2.97 -10.92
N ILE A 74 -2.40 -3.43 -10.36
CA ILE A 74 -3.61 -3.78 -11.09
C ILE A 74 -4.67 -2.72 -10.78
N ARG A 75 -5.24 -2.14 -11.83
CA ARG A 75 -6.39 -1.23 -11.71
C ARG A 75 -7.68 -2.04 -11.70
N LEU A 76 -8.47 -1.90 -10.64
CA LEU A 76 -9.83 -2.40 -10.56
C LEU A 76 -10.73 -1.58 -11.49
N GLN A 77 -11.48 -2.27 -12.33
CA GLN A 77 -12.54 -1.66 -13.14
C GLN A 77 -13.87 -2.14 -12.60
N LYS A 78 -14.80 -1.21 -12.36
CA LYS A 78 -16.19 -1.57 -12.06
C LYS A 78 -16.78 -2.25 -13.29
N MET A 79 -17.38 -3.43 -13.11
CA MET A 79 -18.15 -4.09 -14.17
C MET A 79 -19.51 -3.40 -14.31
N GLU A 80 -19.53 -2.13 -14.72
CA GLU A 80 -20.77 -1.53 -15.22
C GLU A 80 -20.81 -1.76 -16.73
N GLY A 81 -21.76 -2.58 -17.19
CA GLY A 81 -22.04 -2.79 -18.62
C GLY A 81 -21.47 -4.05 -19.27
N LEU A 82 -21.13 -5.10 -18.50
CA LEU A 82 -20.71 -6.40 -19.05
C LEU A 82 -21.86 -7.43 -19.18
N ASP A 83 -23.11 -6.97 -19.06
CA ASP A 83 -24.28 -7.68 -19.54
C ASP A 83 -24.61 -7.16 -20.95
N ALA A 84 -24.09 -7.82 -21.98
CA ALA A 84 -24.50 -7.63 -23.38
C ALA A 84 -24.58 -8.99 -24.08
#